data_AF-A0A7C6L0F6-F1
#
_entry.id   AF-A0A7C6L0F6-F1
#
_cell.length_a   1.000
_cell.length_b   1.000
_cell.length_c   1.000
_cell.angle_alpha   90.00
_cell.angle_beta   90.00
_cell.angle_gamma   90.00
#
_symmetry.space_group_name_H-M   'P 1'
#
loop_
_entity.id
_entity.type
_entity.pdbx_description
1 polymer ?
#
loop_
_entity_poly.entity_id
_entity_poly.type
_entity_poly.pdbx_seq_one_letter_code
_entity_poly.pdbx_strand_id
1 'polypeptide(L)'
;MRYIKLLIALFILAVCFFVLAACNNLKNGDIKQVKTDKETSINLTVEDENATKVIYNFYKLVVEKKTDEYMSLYTDQMRNLLKEQNVRDDTKYIKSANIEGIEFLKDMPQERGTQEYKVKIDLQYENVPDDLKAVAISGKRTLFITLKLENGEWKIASIGTGP
;
A
#
# COMPACT_ATOMS: atom_id res chain seq x y z
N MET A 1 -26.72 -11.27 40.13
CA MET A 1 -26.84 -11.04 38.66
C MET A 1 -27.86 -9.94 38.26
N ARG A 2 -28.52 -9.21 39.16
CA ARG A 2 -29.49 -8.15 38.80
C ARG A 2 -28.87 -6.77 38.57
N TYR A 3 -27.72 -6.48 39.19
CA TYR A 3 -27.06 -5.16 39.15
C TYR A 3 -26.16 -4.94 37.91
N ILE A 4 -25.62 -6.00 37.32
CA ILE A 4 -24.73 -5.91 36.14
C ILE A 4 -25.52 -5.48 34.90
N LYS A 5 -26.76 -5.95 34.74
CA LYS A 5 -27.64 -5.52 33.63
C LYS A 5 -28.04 -4.04 33.75
N LEU A 6 -28.13 -3.51 34.96
CA LEU A 6 -28.45 -2.09 35.20
C LEU A 6 -27.27 -1.18 34.84
N LEU A 7 -26.04 -1.60 35.14
CA LEU A 7 -24.81 -0.88 34.81
C LEU A 7 -24.57 -0.79 33.30
N ILE A 8 -24.84 -1.86 32.56
CA ILE A 8 -24.70 -1.87 31.09
C ILE A 8 -25.76 -0.96 30.43
N ALA A 9 -27.00 -0.97 30.93
CA ALA A 9 -28.06 -0.10 30.42
C ALA A 9 -27.76 1.40 30.65
N LEU A 10 -27.20 1.76 31.81
CA LEU A 10 -26.79 3.14 32.11
C LEU A 10 -25.59 3.59 31.25
N PHE A 11 -24.67 2.68 30.93
CA PHE A 11 -23.52 3.00 30.08
C PHE A 11 -23.93 3.29 28.62
N ILE A 12 -24.87 2.52 28.08
CA ILE A 12 -25.39 2.73 26.72
C ILE A 12 -26.17 4.06 26.64
N LEU A 13 -26.97 4.40 27.65
CA LEU A 13 -27.70 5.67 27.68
C LEU A 13 -26.78 6.89 27.73
N ALA A 14 -25.66 6.80 28.46
CA ALA A 14 -24.67 7.87 28.54
C ALA A 14 -23.97 8.10 27.19
N VAL A 15 -23.57 7.04 26.49
CA VAL A 15 -22.91 7.16 25.17
C VAL A 15 -23.85 7.78 24.13
N CYS A 16 -25.15 7.44 24.15
CA CYS A 16 -26.13 8.06 23.24
C CYS A 16 -26.30 9.57 23.49
N PHE A 17 -26.22 10.04 24.73
CA PHE A 17 -26.34 11.48 25.04
C PHE A 17 -25.14 12.31 24.57
N PHE A 18 -23.92 11.76 24.61
CA PHE A 18 -22.72 12.44 24.12
C PHE A 18 -22.72 12.60 22.58
N VAL A 19 -23.28 11.63 21.84
CA VAL A 19 -23.39 11.72 20.37
C VAL A 19 -24.42 12.78 19.96
N LEU A 20 -25.53 12.92 20.69
CA LEU A 20 -26.56 13.94 20.41
C LEU A 20 -26.16 15.36 20.82
N ALA A 21 -25.38 15.53 21.89
CA ALA A 21 -24.92 16.85 22.32
C ALA A 21 -23.80 17.42 21.42
N ALA A 22 -22.99 16.56 20.78
CA ALA A 22 -21.97 16.98 19.82
C ALA A 22 -22.55 17.46 18.47
N CYS A 23 -23.77 17.05 18.12
CA CYS A 23 -24.46 17.52 16.91
C CYS A 23 -25.15 18.89 17.06
N ASN A 24 -25.43 19.36 18.28
CA ASN A 24 -26.27 20.55 18.51
C ASN A 24 -25.51 21.81 18.97
N ASN A 25 -24.17 21.82 18.95
CA ASN A 25 -23.37 22.97 19.42
C ASN A 25 -22.31 23.47 18.43
N LEU A 26 -22.60 23.45 17.12
CA LEU A 26 -21.87 24.28 16.17
C LEU A 26 -22.67 25.54 15.86
N LYS A 27 -22.41 26.57 16.69
CA LYS A 27 -22.82 27.95 16.43
C LYS A 27 -22.30 28.38 15.05
N ASN A 28 -23.21 28.89 14.23
CA ASN A 28 -22.91 29.76 13.09
C ASN A 28 -21.98 30.89 13.55
N GLY A 29 -20.70 30.74 13.30
CA GLY A 29 -19.70 31.79 13.42
C GLY A 29 -18.87 31.74 12.15
N ASP A 30 -18.86 32.85 11.41
CA ASP A 30 -18.20 33.07 10.12
C ASP A 30 -16.97 32.19 9.86
N ILE A 31 -17.19 31.03 9.25
CA ILE A 31 -16.11 30.30 8.60
C ILE A 31 -15.93 31.00 7.26
N LYS A 32 -14.94 31.90 7.19
CA LYS A 32 -14.37 32.29 5.90
C LYS A 32 -14.09 31.01 5.14
N GLN A 33 -14.76 30.88 4.00
CA GLN A 33 -14.54 29.80 3.05
C GLN A 33 -13.08 29.89 2.63
N VAL A 34 -12.20 29.17 3.33
CA VAL A 34 -10.87 28.87 2.84
C VAL A 34 -11.13 28.14 1.56
N LYS A 35 -10.79 28.76 0.42
CA LYS A 35 -10.70 28.06 -0.85
C LYS A 35 -9.70 26.93 -0.61
N THR A 36 -10.20 25.76 -0.26
CA THR A 36 -9.47 24.53 -0.38
C THR A 36 -9.38 24.35 -1.89
N ASP A 37 -8.24 24.76 -2.44
CA ASP A 37 -7.85 24.41 -3.79
C ASP A 37 -8.14 22.92 -3.97
N LYS A 38 -8.97 22.60 -4.96
CA LYS A 38 -9.26 21.27 -5.49
C LYS A 38 -8.69 20.16 -4.63
N GLU A 39 -9.51 19.57 -3.77
CA GLU A 39 -9.43 18.11 -3.64
C GLU A 39 -9.65 17.59 -5.05
N THR A 40 -8.54 17.40 -5.77
CA THR A 40 -8.52 16.69 -7.03
C THR A 40 -9.16 15.36 -6.68
N SER A 41 -10.42 15.16 -7.07
CA SER A 41 -11.06 13.86 -7.05
C SER A 41 -10.26 13.02 -8.03
N ILE A 42 -9.14 12.46 -7.58
CA ILE A 42 -8.30 11.59 -8.39
C ILE A 42 -9.21 10.42 -8.74
N ASN A 43 -9.61 10.36 -9.99
CA ASN A 43 -10.41 9.28 -10.49
C ASN A 43 -9.47 8.09 -10.66
N LEU A 44 -9.32 7.29 -9.61
CA LEU A 44 -8.33 6.20 -9.49
C LEU A 44 -8.67 4.97 -10.34
N THR A 45 -9.73 5.05 -11.15
CA THR A 45 -10.09 4.05 -12.18
C THR A 45 -9.36 4.27 -13.50
N VAL A 46 -8.57 5.35 -13.61
CA VAL A 46 -7.69 5.64 -14.73
C VAL A 46 -6.24 5.45 -14.28
N GLU A 47 -5.44 4.76 -15.10
CA GLU A 47 -4.02 4.53 -14.83
C GLU A 47 -3.28 5.87 -14.70
N ASP A 48 -2.46 6.00 -13.64
CA ASP A 48 -1.50 7.10 -13.53
C ASP A 48 -0.15 6.65 -14.10
N GLU A 49 0.34 7.29 -15.15
CA GLU A 49 1.64 6.97 -15.75
C GLU A 49 2.80 7.05 -14.74
N ASN A 50 2.68 7.90 -13.70
CA ASN A 50 3.70 8.00 -12.66
C ASN A 50 3.69 6.81 -11.71
N ALA A 51 2.54 6.16 -11.53
CA ALA A 51 2.45 4.93 -10.74
C ALA A 51 3.22 3.79 -11.44
N THR A 52 3.04 3.61 -12.75
CA THR A 52 3.79 2.61 -13.53
C THR A 52 5.30 2.84 -13.51
N LYS A 53 5.78 4.09 -13.47
CA LYS A 53 7.21 4.41 -13.32
C LYS A 53 7.81 3.89 -12.01
N VAL A 54 7.05 3.83 -10.93
CA VAL A 54 7.53 3.30 -9.64
C VAL A 54 7.95 1.83 -9.77
N ILE A 55 7.19 1.03 -10.52
CA ILE A 55 7.48 -0.39 -10.74
C ILE A 55 8.80 -0.57 -11.50
N TYR A 56 8.99 0.17 -12.60
CA TYR A 56 10.25 0.15 -13.35
C TYR A 56 11.44 0.61 -12.49
N ASN A 57 11.26 1.71 -11.76
CA ASN A 57 12.32 2.25 -10.91
C ASN A 57 12.70 1.27 -9.79
N PHE A 58 11.72 0.60 -9.19
CA PHE A 58 11.96 -0.40 -8.16
C PHE A 58 12.87 -1.52 -8.66
N TYR A 59 12.53 -2.19 -9.77
CA TYR A 59 13.35 -3.29 -10.28
C TYR A 59 14.72 -2.84 -10.80
N LYS A 60 14.83 -1.62 -11.34
CA LYS A 60 16.12 -1.02 -11.66
C LYS A 60 17.00 -0.91 -10.42
N LEU A 61 16.49 -0.32 -9.33
CA LEU A 61 17.24 -0.13 -8.08
C LEU A 61 17.60 -1.46 -7.40
N VAL A 62 16.71 -2.45 -7.48
CA VAL A 62 16.97 -3.82 -7.00
C VAL A 62 18.15 -4.46 -7.74
N VAL A 63 18.17 -4.37 -9.07
CA VAL A 63 19.28 -4.89 -9.89
C VAL A 63 20.58 -4.12 -9.63
N GLU A 64 20.49 -2.79 -9.45
CA GLU A 64 21.63 -1.92 -9.09
C GLU A 64 22.10 -2.09 -7.63
N LYS A 65 21.46 -2.97 -6.83
CA LYS A 65 21.80 -3.24 -5.41
C LYS A 65 21.71 -2.01 -4.51
N LYS A 66 20.79 -1.09 -4.81
CA LYS A 66 20.57 0.13 -4.04
C LYS A 66 19.47 -0.06 -3.00
N THR A 67 19.78 -0.82 -1.96
CA THR A 67 18.80 -1.23 -0.93
C THR A 67 18.07 -0.07 -0.29
N ASP A 68 18.77 0.95 0.18
CA ASP A 68 18.11 2.08 0.82
C ASP A 68 17.15 2.83 -0.14
N GLU A 69 17.54 2.94 -1.41
CA GLU A 69 16.74 3.62 -2.45
C GLU A 69 15.50 2.81 -2.82
N TYR A 70 15.59 1.50 -3.13
CA TYR A 70 14.37 0.74 -3.42
C TYR A 70 13.51 0.55 -2.19
N MET A 71 14.10 0.47 -1.00
CA MET A 71 13.33 0.43 0.23
C MET A 71 12.55 1.73 0.43
N SER A 72 13.08 2.87 0.00
CA SER A 72 12.38 4.17 0.01
C SER A 72 11.06 4.16 -0.77
N LEU A 73 10.94 3.32 -1.81
CA LEU A 73 9.74 3.19 -2.63
C LEU A 73 8.59 2.43 -1.96
N TYR A 74 8.83 1.72 -0.85
CA TYR A 74 7.75 1.13 -0.07
C TYR A 74 7.03 2.18 0.79
N THR A 75 5.73 1.98 0.99
CA THR A 75 4.95 2.69 2.01
C THR A 75 5.58 2.51 3.39
N ASP A 76 5.35 3.46 4.31
CA ASP A 76 5.90 3.37 5.67
C ASP A 76 5.42 2.12 6.41
N GLN A 77 4.14 1.77 6.20
CA GLN A 77 3.55 0.53 6.73
C GLN A 77 4.30 -0.71 6.21
N MET A 78 4.49 -0.85 4.90
CA MET A 78 5.16 -2.01 4.32
C MET A 78 6.63 -2.09 4.75
N ARG A 79 7.32 -0.94 4.80
CA ARG A 79 8.70 -0.86 5.28
C ARG A 79 8.84 -1.34 6.73
N ASN A 80 7.90 -0.95 7.60
CA ASN A 80 7.89 -1.40 8.99
C ASN A 80 7.60 -2.90 9.09
N LEU A 81 6.64 -3.42 8.31
CA LEU A 81 6.35 -4.86 8.25
C LEU A 81 7.58 -5.67 7.83
N LEU A 82 8.30 -5.24 6.79
CA LEU A 82 9.53 -5.89 6.33
C LEU A 82 10.61 -5.94 7.42
N LYS A 83 10.73 -4.87 8.23
CA LYS A 83 11.66 -4.82 9.37
C LYS A 83 11.23 -5.72 10.53
N GLU A 84 9.95 -5.65 10.91
CA GLU A 84 9.39 -6.39 12.06
C GLU A 84 9.42 -7.89 11.85
N GLN A 85 9.09 -8.34 10.64
CA GLN A 85 9.07 -9.77 10.31
C GLN A 85 10.47 -10.34 10.05
N ASN A 86 11.53 -9.51 10.15
CA ASN A 86 12.89 -9.87 9.77
C ASN A 86 12.92 -10.61 8.42
N VAL A 87 12.08 -10.15 7.47
CA VAL A 87 11.93 -10.82 6.18
C VAL A 87 13.31 -10.80 5.54
N ARG A 88 13.87 -11.99 5.32
CA ARG A 88 15.12 -12.10 4.58
C ARG A 88 14.83 -11.65 3.17
N ASP A 89 15.28 -10.44 2.88
CA ASP A 89 15.11 -9.81 1.59
C ASP A 89 15.80 -10.67 0.51
N ASP A 90 14.99 -11.40 -0.26
CA ASP A 90 15.44 -12.22 -1.37
C ASP A 90 15.71 -11.37 -2.61
N THR A 91 15.16 -10.15 -2.66
CA THR A 91 15.31 -9.23 -3.80
C THR A 91 16.77 -8.81 -3.98
N LYS A 92 17.56 -8.75 -2.90
CA LYS A 92 19.00 -8.49 -2.98
C LYS A 92 19.79 -9.55 -3.78
N TYR A 93 19.23 -10.75 -3.98
CA TYR A 93 19.83 -11.81 -4.80
C TYR A 93 19.37 -11.78 -6.26
N ILE A 94 18.47 -10.87 -6.64
CA ILE A 94 18.03 -10.69 -8.03
C ILE A 94 19.20 -10.14 -8.84
N LYS A 95 19.76 -10.96 -9.72
CA LYS A 95 20.80 -10.58 -10.70
C LYS A 95 20.25 -9.69 -11.80
N SER A 96 19.09 -10.05 -12.34
CA SER A 96 18.43 -9.31 -13.42
C SER A 96 16.93 -9.45 -13.32
N ALA A 97 16.24 -8.42 -13.78
CA ALA A 97 14.79 -8.36 -13.83
C ALA A 97 14.38 -7.77 -15.18
N ASN A 98 13.72 -8.55 -16.02
CA ASN A 98 13.22 -8.11 -17.32
C ASN A 98 11.69 -8.05 -17.30
N ILE A 99 11.14 -6.84 -17.31
CA ILE A 99 9.68 -6.63 -17.31
C ILE A 99 9.16 -6.84 -18.73
N GLU A 100 8.38 -7.89 -18.92
CA GLU A 100 7.77 -8.25 -20.21
C GLU A 100 6.43 -7.51 -20.45
N GLY A 101 5.76 -7.08 -19.38
CA GLY A 101 4.55 -6.28 -19.48
C GLY A 101 3.97 -5.89 -18.13
N ILE A 102 3.27 -4.75 -18.10
CA ILE A 102 2.54 -4.24 -16.94
C ILE A 102 1.09 -3.99 -17.39
N GLU A 103 0.14 -4.49 -16.62
CA GLU A 103 -1.30 -4.36 -16.88
C GLU A 103 -1.97 -3.74 -15.65
N PHE A 104 -2.58 -2.56 -15.82
CA PHE A 104 -3.37 -1.92 -14.78
C PHE A 104 -4.72 -2.62 -14.60
N LEU A 105 -5.00 -3.07 -13.37
CA LEU A 105 -6.19 -3.85 -13.02
C LEU A 105 -7.36 -2.95 -12.62
N LYS A 106 -7.85 -2.17 -13.58
CA LYS A 106 -8.92 -1.17 -13.39
C LYS A 106 -10.23 -1.73 -12.82
N ASP A 107 -10.50 -3.02 -13.05
CA ASP A 107 -11.78 -3.67 -12.70
C ASP A 107 -11.76 -4.32 -11.30
N MET A 108 -10.61 -4.30 -10.60
CA MET A 108 -10.52 -4.80 -9.22
C MET A 108 -10.98 -3.73 -8.22
N PRO A 109 -11.62 -4.11 -7.10
CA PRO A 109 -11.99 -3.16 -6.05
C PRO A 109 -10.74 -2.47 -5.50
N GLN A 110 -10.53 -1.21 -5.88
CA GLN A 110 -9.42 -0.40 -5.38
C GLN A 110 -9.81 0.24 -4.05
N GLU A 111 -8.93 0.14 -3.05
CA GLU A 111 -9.02 1.01 -1.89
C GLU A 111 -8.80 2.47 -2.33
N ARG A 112 -9.33 3.43 -1.57
CA ARG A 112 -9.12 4.85 -1.89
C ARG A 112 -7.61 5.15 -1.83
N GLY A 113 -7.09 5.66 -2.94
CA GLY A 113 -5.69 6.00 -3.11
C GLY A 113 -4.79 4.84 -3.55
N THR A 114 -5.34 3.70 -3.99
CA THR A 114 -4.55 2.58 -4.52
C THR A 114 -4.73 2.35 -6.01
N GLN A 115 -3.72 1.75 -6.65
CA GLN A 115 -3.77 1.18 -7.99
C GLN A 115 -3.09 -0.19 -7.99
N GLU A 116 -3.74 -1.19 -8.59
CA GLU A 116 -3.21 -2.56 -8.68
C GLU A 116 -2.74 -2.89 -10.09
N TYR A 117 -1.64 -3.63 -10.15
CA TYR A 117 -0.96 -3.97 -11.39
C TYR A 117 -0.64 -5.45 -11.43
N LYS A 118 -0.84 -6.05 -12.60
CA LYS A 118 -0.30 -7.36 -12.95
C LYS A 118 0.97 -7.16 -13.78
N VAL A 119 2.08 -7.67 -13.28
CA VAL A 119 3.41 -7.49 -13.86
C VAL A 119 3.94 -8.85 -14.32
N LYS A 120 4.17 -8.99 -15.62
CA LYS A 120 4.89 -10.14 -16.20
C LYS A 120 6.37 -9.82 -16.21
N ILE A 121 7.17 -10.65 -15.56
CA ILE A 121 8.58 -10.39 -15.34
C ILE A 121 9.39 -11.67 -15.39
N ASP A 122 10.57 -11.61 -16.00
CA ASP A 122 11.58 -12.66 -15.93
C ASP A 122 12.65 -12.26 -14.91
N LEU A 123 12.69 -12.97 -13.78
CA LEU A 123 13.65 -12.74 -12.70
C LEU A 123 14.76 -13.78 -12.78
N GLN A 124 16.00 -13.33 -12.68
CA GLN A 124 17.15 -14.21 -12.52
C GLN A 124 17.80 -13.92 -11.19
N TYR A 125 17.98 -14.97 -10.38
CA TYR A 125 18.66 -14.89 -9.10
C TYR A 125 20.08 -15.45 -9.20
N GLU A 126 20.98 -14.93 -8.38
CA GLU A 126 22.34 -15.46 -8.23
C GLU A 126 22.79 -15.42 -6.76
N ASN A 127 23.72 -16.31 -6.41
CA ASN A 127 24.31 -16.39 -5.06
C ASN A 127 23.25 -16.53 -3.93
N VAL A 128 22.13 -17.19 -4.23
CA VAL A 128 21.05 -17.45 -3.30
C VAL A 128 21.49 -18.47 -2.25
N PRO A 129 21.36 -18.17 -0.94
CA PRO A 129 21.69 -19.12 0.12
C PRO A 129 20.69 -20.28 0.14
N ASP A 130 21.12 -21.44 0.63
CA ASP A 130 20.34 -22.69 0.51
C ASP A 130 18.93 -22.61 1.11
N ASP A 131 18.76 -21.86 2.20
CA ASP A 131 17.48 -21.67 2.87
C ASP A 131 16.48 -20.81 2.06
N LEU A 132 16.96 -20.04 1.08
CA LEU A 132 16.13 -19.19 0.23
C LEU A 132 15.90 -19.77 -1.18
N LYS A 133 16.57 -20.86 -1.55
CA LYS A 133 16.42 -21.48 -2.89
C LYS A 133 15.00 -21.92 -3.22
N ALA A 134 14.20 -22.23 -2.20
CA ALA A 134 12.80 -22.62 -2.37
C ALA A 134 11.89 -21.44 -2.78
N VAL A 135 12.30 -20.20 -2.51
CA VAL A 135 11.51 -18.99 -2.80
C VAL A 135 12.11 -18.14 -3.93
N ALA A 136 13.44 -18.00 -3.96
CA ALA A 136 14.21 -17.26 -4.96
C ALA A 136 14.49 -18.12 -6.21
N ILE A 137 13.42 -18.38 -6.97
CA ILE A 137 13.45 -19.23 -8.15
C ILE A 137 13.48 -18.35 -9.41
N SER A 138 14.47 -18.56 -10.26
CA SER A 138 14.60 -17.86 -11.54
C SER A 138 13.53 -18.27 -12.57
N GLY A 139 13.19 -17.36 -13.47
CA GLY A 139 12.31 -17.55 -14.61
C GLY A 139 11.16 -16.55 -14.66
N LYS A 140 10.26 -16.81 -15.61
CA LYS A 140 9.08 -15.98 -15.87
C LYS A 140 8.03 -16.15 -14.78
N ARG A 141 7.51 -15.02 -14.29
CA ARG A 141 6.52 -14.95 -13.22
C ARG A 141 5.50 -13.85 -13.48
N THR A 142 4.33 -14.02 -12.88
CA THR A 142 3.33 -12.96 -12.78
C THR A 142 3.29 -12.49 -11.33
N LEU A 143 3.52 -11.19 -11.14
CA LEU A 143 3.44 -10.52 -9.85
C LEU A 143 2.23 -9.60 -9.82
N PHE A 144 1.65 -9.46 -8.64
CA PHE A 144 0.58 -8.50 -8.37
C PHE A 144 1.15 -7.42 -7.46
N ILE A 145 1.19 -6.19 -7.95
CA ILE A 145 1.76 -5.04 -7.23
C ILE A 145 0.66 -4.05 -6.93
N THR A 146 0.47 -3.74 -5.65
CA THR A 146 -0.42 -2.66 -5.22
C THR A 146 0.43 -1.43 -4.93
N LEU A 147 0.11 -0.33 -5.60
CA LEU A 147 0.65 1.00 -5.33
C LEU A 147 -0.35 1.81 -4.54
N LYS A 148 0.14 2.66 -3.63
CA LYS A 148 -0.66 3.57 -2.80
C LYS A 148 -0.09 4.97 -2.87
N LEU A 149 -0.96 5.96 -3.05
CA LEU A 149 -0.59 7.36 -3.01
C LEU A 149 -0.42 7.81 -1.56
N GLU A 150 0.82 8.13 -1.17
CA GLU A 150 1.20 8.56 0.18
C GLU A 150 1.96 9.87 0.09
N ASN A 151 1.47 10.92 0.77
CA ASN A 151 2.08 12.26 0.74
C ASN A 151 2.30 12.84 -0.67
N GLY A 152 1.43 12.47 -1.63
CA GLY A 152 1.51 12.93 -3.02
C GLY A 152 2.43 12.10 -3.92
N GLU A 153 3.03 11.02 -3.41
CA GLU A 153 3.91 10.12 -4.16
C GLU A 153 3.34 8.70 -4.20
N TRP A 154 3.49 8.03 -5.35
CA TRP A 154 3.13 6.62 -5.46
C TRP A 154 4.19 5.75 -4.80
N LYS A 155 3.73 4.85 -3.91
CA LYS A 155 4.59 3.92 -3.17
C LYS A 155 4.07 2.50 -3.24
N ILE A 156 4.97 1.53 -3.13
CA ILE A 156 4.63 0.11 -3.12
C ILE A 156 4.03 -0.24 -1.76
N ALA A 157 2.76 -0.63 -1.78
CA ALA A 157 2.04 -1.12 -0.61
C ALA A 157 2.23 -2.63 -0.44
N SER A 158 2.30 -3.37 -1.55
CA SER A 158 2.51 -4.82 -1.53
C SER A 158 3.07 -5.33 -2.86
N ILE A 159 3.78 -6.46 -2.79
CA ILE A 159 4.17 -7.27 -3.93
C ILE A 159 3.76 -8.71 -3.60
N GLY A 160 2.82 -9.26 -4.35
CA GLY A 160 2.35 -10.63 -4.24
C GLY A 160 2.78 -11.47 -5.44
N THR A 161 2.85 -12.78 -5.23
CA THR A 161 2.92 -13.76 -6.33
C THR A 161 1.51 -14.23 -6.66
N GLY A 162 1.19 -14.31 -7.96
CA GLY A 162 -0.04 -14.95 -8.39
C GLY A 162 -0.03 -16.46 -8.14
N PRO A 163 -1.21 -17.11 -8.07
CA PRO A 163 -1.30 -18.55 -8.26
C PRO A 163 -0.75 -19.00 -9.63
#